data_AF-A0A855SF75-F1
#
_entry.id   AF-A0A855SF75-F1
#
_cell.length_a   1.000
_cell.length_b   1.000
_cell.length_c   1.000
_cell.angle_alpha   90.00
_cell.angle_beta   90.00
_cell.angle_gamma   90.00
#
_symmetry.space_group_name_H-M   'P 1'
#
loop_
_entity.id
_entity.type
_entity.pdbx_description
1 polymer ?
#
loop_
_entity_poly.entity_id
_entity_poly.type
_entity_poly.pdbx_seq_one_letter_code
_entity_poly.pdbx_strand_id
1 'polypeptide(L)'
;MRSILLATLLLFSLPSWSASYCLKTTLGDYVCPPPFGHIYADKLGNPLCGKGQCIKDRLGDYQCSKQDGGFAIKNDLGDILCTGGCEPASEKNCQIPKP
;
A
#
# COMPACT_ATOMS: atom_id res chain seq x y z
N MET A 1 -25.90 -20.26 29.56
CA MET A 1 -24.46 -20.26 29.19
C MET A 1 -24.30 -20.87 27.79
N ARG A 2 -24.66 -20.13 26.73
CA ARG A 2 -24.57 -20.57 25.32
C ARG A 2 -24.97 -19.40 24.42
N SER A 3 -24.19 -18.31 24.40
CA SER A 3 -24.48 -17.21 23.44
C SER A 3 -23.36 -16.19 23.20
N ILE A 4 -22.18 -16.32 23.80
CA ILE A 4 -21.15 -15.24 23.73
C ILE A 4 -19.98 -15.60 22.78
N LEU A 5 -19.90 -16.83 22.26
CA LEU A 5 -18.74 -17.31 21.50
C LEU A 5 -18.73 -16.99 19.99
N LEU A 6 -19.74 -16.29 19.45
CA LEU A 6 -19.84 -16.02 18.00
C LEU A 6 -19.51 -14.56 17.60
N ALA A 7 -19.31 -13.65 18.55
CA ALA A 7 -19.12 -12.22 18.25
C ALA A 7 -17.65 -11.79 18.04
N THR A 8 -16.66 -12.65 18.32
CA THR A 8 -15.23 -12.29 18.29
C THR A 8 -14.55 -12.55 16.94
N LEU A 9 -15.22 -13.22 15.99
CA LEU A 9 -14.64 -13.59 14.69
C LEU A 9 -14.84 -12.57 13.56
N LEU A 10 -15.57 -11.47 13.80
CA LEU A 10 -15.88 -10.46 12.77
C LEU A 10 -14.94 -9.23 12.77
N LEU A 11 -13.91 -9.19 13.61
CA LEU A 11 -13.00 -8.02 13.74
C LEU A 11 -11.60 -8.21 13.11
N PHE A 12 -11.29 -9.37 12.52
CA PHE A 12 -9.93 -9.72 12.10
C PHE A 12 -9.68 -9.77 10.58
N SER A 13 -10.48 -9.07 9.78
CA SER A 13 -10.18 -8.90 8.36
C SER A 13 -10.39 -7.47 7.93
N LEU A 14 -9.56 -6.55 8.46
CA LEU A 14 -9.22 -5.37 7.68
C LEU A 14 -8.34 -5.87 6.53
N PRO A 15 -8.83 -5.92 5.28
CA PRO A 15 -7.98 -6.24 4.16
C PRO A 15 -6.86 -5.20 4.16
N SER A 16 -5.61 -5.61 4.05
CA SER A 16 -4.50 -4.68 3.82
C SER A 16 -4.75 -4.01 2.47
N TRP A 17 -5.42 -2.85 2.49
CA TRP A 17 -5.88 -2.11 1.30
C TRP A 17 -4.68 -1.55 0.55
N SER A 18 -3.99 -2.42 -0.19
CA SER A 18 -3.29 -2.01 -1.39
C SER A 18 -4.36 -1.66 -2.40
N ALA A 19 -4.48 -0.39 -2.73
CA ALA A 19 -5.50 0.06 -3.65
C ALA A 19 -4.93 0.97 -4.72
N SER A 20 -5.45 0.80 -5.93
CA SER A 20 -5.18 1.60 -7.11
C SER A 20 -6.13 2.82 -7.21
N TYR A 21 -6.53 3.39 -6.07
CA TYR A 21 -7.32 4.64 -6.02
C TYR A 21 -6.42 5.84 -5.70
N CYS A 22 -6.95 7.06 -5.82
CA CYS A 22 -6.24 8.28 -5.41
C CYS A 22 -6.52 8.61 -3.94
N LEU A 23 -5.51 9.06 -3.20
CA LEU A 23 -5.66 9.58 -1.84
C LEU A 23 -6.06 11.05 -1.86
N LYS A 24 -7.03 11.40 -1.01
CA LYS A 24 -7.35 12.80 -0.72
C LYS A 24 -6.42 13.31 0.38
N THR A 25 -5.74 14.42 0.14
CA THR A 25 -4.86 15.06 1.13
C THR A 25 -5.67 15.90 2.12
N THR A 26 -5.03 16.31 3.22
CA THR A 26 -5.62 17.22 4.21
C THR A 26 -5.94 18.61 3.65
N LEU A 27 -5.25 19.01 2.58
CA LEU A 27 -5.49 20.27 1.86
C LEU A 27 -6.67 20.19 0.89
N GLY A 28 -7.19 18.98 0.63
CA GLY A 28 -8.34 18.73 -0.24
C GLY A 28 -7.99 18.26 -1.65
N ASP A 29 -6.72 18.28 -2.02
CA ASP A 29 -6.23 17.77 -3.31
C ASP A 29 -6.32 16.24 -3.40
N TYR A 30 -6.33 15.71 -4.62
CA TYR A 30 -6.20 14.27 -4.87
C TYR A 30 -4.82 13.96 -5.41
N VAL A 31 -4.22 12.90 -4.89
CA VAL A 31 -2.90 12.39 -5.28
C VAL A 31 -3.05 10.93 -5.68
N CYS A 32 -2.58 10.58 -6.87
CA CYS A 32 -2.74 9.27 -7.47
C CYS A 32 -1.37 8.60 -7.69
N PRO A 33 -1.29 7.26 -7.69
CA PRO A 33 -0.11 6.56 -8.18
C PRO A 33 0.00 6.65 -9.72
N PRO A 34 1.16 6.31 -10.32
CA PRO A 34 1.28 6.13 -11.77
C PRO A 34 0.32 5.03 -12.27
N PRO A 35 0.06 4.92 -13.60
CA PRO A 35 -0.76 3.84 -14.14
C PRO A 35 -0.30 2.46 -13.65
N PHE A 36 -1.25 1.63 -13.20
CA PHE A 36 -1.01 0.31 -12.58
C PHE A 36 -0.22 0.33 -11.26
N GLY A 37 0.12 1.51 -10.77
CA GLY A 37 0.75 1.71 -9.47
C GLY A 37 -0.23 1.65 -8.31
N HIS A 38 0.35 1.66 -7.12
CA HIS A 38 -0.39 1.62 -5.86
C HIS A 38 0.05 2.77 -4.96
N ILE A 39 -0.88 3.23 -4.13
CA ILE A 39 -0.65 4.32 -3.19
C ILE A 39 -0.90 3.86 -1.74
N TYR A 40 -0.10 4.38 -0.83
CA TYR A 40 -0.17 4.12 0.60
C TYR A 40 -0.02 5.43 1.37
N ALA A 41 -0.51 5.47 2.59
CA ALA A 41 -0.19 6.55 3.51
C ALA A 41 0.92 6.08 4.47
N ASP A 42 1.90 6.94 4.74
CA ASP A 42 2.85 6.74 5.83
C ASP A 42 2.16 6.91 7.21
N LYS A 43 2.93 6.82 8.30
CA LYS A 43 2.41 6.98 9.67
C LYS A 43 1.86 8.38 9.96
N LEU A 44 2.26 9.39 9.18
CA LEU A 44 1.86 10.78 9.30
C LEU A 44 0.72 11.15 8.33
N GLY A 45 0.35 10.23 7.43
CA GLY A 45 -0.68 10.45 6.42
C GLY A 45 -0.15 10.95 5.07
N ASN A 46 1.17 11.04 4.88
CA ASN A 46 1.74 11.48 3.60
C ASN A 46 1.60 10.38 2.54
N PRO A 47 1.26 10.74 1.28
CA PRO A 47 1.04 9.78 0.21
C PRO A 47 2.37 9.22 -0.32
N LEU A 48 2.54 7.91 -0.27
CA LEU A 48 3.66 7.18 -0.86
C LEU A 48 3.18 6.36 -2.05
N CYS A 49 3.74 6.61 -3.24
CA CYS A 49 3.36 5.91 -4.46
C CYS A 49 4.47 4.97 -4.96
N GLY A 50 4.05 3.87 -5.57
CA GLY A 50 4.91 2.93 -6.28
C GLY A 50 4.39 2.61 -7.67
N LYS A 51 5.27 2.17 -8.56
CA LYS A 51 4.94 1.74 -9.94
C LYS A 51 4.16 0.44 -10.00
N GLY A 52 4.39 -0.45 -9.03
CA GLY A 52 3.60 -1.65 -8.81
C GLY A 52 3.09 -1.76 -7.38
N GLN A 53 2.72 -2.97 -6.96
CA GLN A 53 2.32 -3.25 -5.59
C GLN A 53 3.48 -2.97 -4.63
N CYS A 54 3.14 -2.49 -3.43
CA CYS A 54 4.08 -2.31 -2.35
C CYS A 54 3.72 -3.16 -1.14
N ILE A 55 4.71 -3.48 -0.33
CA ILE A 55 4.55 -4.18 0.93
C ILE A 55 5.35 -3.45 2.01
N LYS A 56 4.77 -3.38 3.20
CA LYS A 56 5.40 -2.77 4.36
C LYS A 56 6.52 -3.67 4.89
N ASP A 57 7.71 -3.15 5.10
CA ASP A 57 8.84 -3.88 5.68
C ASP A 57 8.73 -3.99 7.22
N ARG A 58 9.80 -4.44 7.87
CA ARG A 58 9.84 -4.61 9.34
C ARG A 58 9.96 -3.29 10.10
N LEU A 59 10.45 -2.23 9.47
CA LEU A 59 10.59 -0.90 10.05
C LEU A 59 9.29 -0.09 9.88
N GLY A 60 8.45 -0.51 8.95
CA GLY A 60 7.18 0.10 8.63
C GLY A 60 7.21 0.92 7.35
N ASP A 61 8.33 0.91 6.61
CA ASP A 61 8.48 1.59 5.33
C ASP A 61 7.93 0.71 4.22
N TYR A 62 7.47 1.32 3.13
CA TYR A 62 6.90 0.58 2.00
C TYR A 62 7.96 0.31 0.93
N GLN A 63 8.09 -0.95 0.53
CA GLN A 63 8.91 -1.39 -0.60
C GLN A 63 8.01 -1.81 -1.75
N CYS A 64 8.22 -1.23 -2.92
CA CYS A 64 7.41 -1.39 -4.11
C CYS A 64 8.13 -2.17 -5.21
N SER A 65 7.36 -2.84 -6.07
CA SER A 65 7.86 -3.35 -7.34
C SER A 65 8.34 -2.22 -8.25
N LYS A 66 9.56 -2.37 -8.79
CA LYS A 66 10.11 -1.51 -9.84
C LYS A 66 9.44 -1.71 -11.19
N GLN A 67 8.89 -2.90 -11.43
CA GLN A 67 8.12 -3.18 -12.62
C GLN A 67 6.72 -2.56 -12.49
N ASP A 68 6.29 -1.85 -13.53
CA ASP A 68 4.94 -1.27 -13.63
C ASP A 68 3.88 -2.37 -13.45
N GLY A 69 2.97 -2.18 -12.49
CA GLY A 69 1.96 -3.17 -12.11
C GLY A 69 2.51 -4.48 -11.54
N GLY A 70 3.82 -4.60 -11.29
CA GLY A 70 4.45 -5.79 -10.73
C GLY A 70 4.08 -6.01 -9.26
N PHE A 71 4.28 -7.24 -8.78
CA PHE A 71 3.86 -7.66 -7.44
C PHE A 71 5.00 -7.56 -6.43
N ALA A 72 4.63 -7.36 -5.15
CA ALA A 72 5.54 -7.44 -4.03
C ALA A 72 4.95 -8.36 -2.95
N ILE A 73 5.74 -9.33 -2.50
CA ILE A 73 5.34 -10.32 -1.49
C ILE A 73 6.41 -10.45 -0.41
N LYS A 74 6.05 -11.08 0.71
CA LYS A 74 7.01 -11.57 1.70
C LYS A 74 7.10 -13.09 1.61
N ASN A 75 8.32 -13.63 1.66
CA ASN A 75 8.51 -15.07 1.87
C ASN A 75 8.36 -15.43 3.37
N ASP A 76 8.48 -16.72 3.70
CA ASP A 76 8.36 -17.21 5.08
C ASP A 76 9.49 -16.72 6.01
N LEU A 77 10.64 -16.32 5.44
CA LEU A 77 11.75 -15.71 6.18
C LEU A 77 11.51 -14.21 6.45
N GLY A 78 10.47 -13.63 5.85
CA GLY A 78 10.11 -12.21 5.92
C GLY A 78 10.90 -11.31 4.97
N ASP A 79 11.64 -11.87 4.01
CA ASP A 79 12.29 -11.13 2.94
C ASP A 79 11.24 -10.62 1.95
N ILE A 80 11.46 -9.41 1.43
CA ILE A 80 10.58 -8.81 0.44
C ILE A 80 11.08 -9.20 -0.96
N LEU A 81 10.18 -9.82 -1.72
CA LEU A 81 10.42 -10.22 -3.11
C LEU A 81 9.51 -9.40 -4.02
N CYS A 82 10.10 -8.68 -4.97
CA CYS A 82 9.37 -7.85 -5.92
C CYS A 82 9.64 -8.26 -7.36
N THR A 83 8.62 -8.22 -8.21
CA THR A 83 8.79 -8.34 -9.66
C THR A 83 9.68 -7.19 -10.17
N GLY A 84 10.73 -7.50 -10.94
CA GLY A 84 11.67 -6.49 -11.44
C GLY A 84 12.55 -5.82 -10.37
N GLY A 85 12.55 -6.35 -9.14
CA GLY A 85 13.31 -5.80 -8.01
C GLY A 85 12.53 -4.75 -7.21
N CYS A 86 13.00 -4.49 -5.99
CA CYS A 86 12.33 -3.59 -5.05
C CYS A 86 12.91 -2.17 -5.08
N GLU A 87 12.05 -1.17 -4.90
CA GLU A 87 12.41 0.23 -4.64
C GLU A 87 11.57 0.81 -3.48
N PRO A 88 12.09 1.78 -2.71
CA PRO A 88 11.29 2.46 -1.70
C PRO A 88 10.09 3.19 -2.34
N ALA A 89 8.93 3.13 -1.68
CA ALA A 89 7.80 3.98 -2.01
C ALA A 89 8.18 5.46 -1.81
N SER A 90 7.65 6.34 -2.65
CA SER A 90 8.06 7.76 -2.63
C SER A 90 6.91 8.67 -3.04
N GLU A 91 6.81 9.81 -2.36
CA GLU A 91 5.94 10.93 -2.77
C GLU A 91 6.25 11.39 -4.19
N LYS A 92 7.52 11.30 -4.62
CA LYS A 92 7.96 11.73 -5.96
C LYS A 92 7.38 10.89 -7.08
N ASN A 93 6.93 9.68 -6.78
CA ASN A 93 6.27 8.80 -7.75
C ASN A 93 4.78 9.15 -7.90
N CYS A 94 4.23 9.96 -7.00
CA CYS A 94 2.83 10.34 -7.06
C CYS A 94 2.58 11.43 -8.11
N GLN A 95 1.34 11.51 -8.57
CA GLN A 95 0.88 12.48 -9.55
C GLN A 95 -0.43 13.13 -9.13
N ILE A 96 -0.60 14.38 -9.51
CA ILE A 96 -1.85 15.13 -9.32
C ILE A 96 -2.67 14.97 -10.62
N PRO A 97 -3.89 14.41 -10.56
CA PRO A 97 -4.75 14.28 -11.73
C PRO A 97 -5.15 15.66 -12.26
N LYS A 98 -5.20 15.79 -13.59
CA LYS A 98 -5.63 17.01 -14.28
C LYS A 98 -7.00 16.79 -14.93
N PRO A 99 -7.84 17.84 -15.07
CA PRO A 99 -9.11 17.78 -15.79
C PRO A 99 -8.95 17.38 -17.26
#